data_AF-W9WRY8-F1
#
_entry.id   AF-W9WRY8-F1
#
_cell.length_a   1.000
_cell.length_b   1.000
_cell.length_c   1.000
_cell.angle_alpha   90.00
_cell.angle_beta   90.00
_cell.angle_gamma   90.00
#
_symmetry.space_group_name_H-M   'P 1'
#
loop_
_entity.id
_entity.type
_entity.pdbx_description
1 polymer ?
#
loop_
_entity_poly.entity_id
_entity_poly.type
_entity_poly.pdbx_seq_one_letter_code
_entity_poly.pdbx_strand_id
1 'polypeptide(L)'
;QSVVDCLFLHAILDTHTETLTACSAMEPFIPHSVRTLGISKISLPHLRTLYDSVTIEPSIVQNHFYAGNNFDSVVRAFYAEKGISYQAIFVVKRKKLRSWS
;
A
#
# COMPACT_ATOMS: atom_id res chain seq x y z
N GLN A 1 15.28 -16.00 -15.22
CA GLN A 1 15.15 -14.58 -14.85
C GLN A 1 14.45 -14.51 -13.50
N SER A 2 14.89 -13.67 -12.56
CA SER A 2 14.22 -13.52 -11.26
C SER A 2 12.94 -12.70 -11.42
N VAL A 3 11.84 -13.13 -10.80
CA VAL A 3 10.54 -12.46 -10.83
C VAL A 3 10.29 -11.83 -9.47
N VAL A 4 9.79 -10.59 -9.45
CA VAL A 4 9.36 -9.92 -8.23
C VAL A 4 7.89 -10.25 -7.98
N ASP A 5 7.54 -10.67 -6.77
CA ASP A 5 6.13 -10.99 -6.46
C ASP A 5 5.26 -9.73 -6.43
N CYS A 6 5.73 -8.65 -5.78
CA CYS A 6 4.96 -7.42 -5.67
C CYS A 6 5.86 -6.19 -5.79
N LEU A 7 5.48 -5.25 -6.65
CA LEU A 7 6.12 -3.94 -6.76
C LEU A 7 5.27 -2.89 -6.05
N PHE A 8 5.86 -2.19 -5.07
CA PHE A 8 5.15 -1.20 -4.28
C PHE A 8 5.40 0.23 -4.74
N LEU A 9 4.33 1.03 -4.85
CA LEU A 9 4.44 2.47 -4.72
C LEU A 9 4.56 2.81 -3.22
N HIS A 10 5.69 3.39 -2.80
CA HIS A 10 6.00 3.58 -1.38
C HIS A 10 5.03 4.50 -0.63
N ALA A 11 4.51 5.51 -1.31
CA ALA A 11 3.53 6.47 -0.83
C ALA A 11 2.85 7.14 -2.04
N ILE A 12 1.65 7.70 -1.85
CA ILE A 12 1.08 8.65 -2.82
C ILE A 12 2.04 9.82 -3.03
N LEU A 13 2.07 10.34 -4.25
CA LEU A 13 2.83 11.54 -4.59
C LEU A 13 2.03 12.80 -4.28
N ASP A 14 2.63 13.97 -4.50
CA ASP A 14 2.05 15.26 -4.10
C ASP A 14 0.68 15.50 -4.76
N THR A 15 0.49 15.01 -5.98
CA THR A 15 -0.78 15.07 -6.69
C THR A 15 -1.33 13.69 -7.08
N HIS A 16 -2.65 13.63 -7.27
CA HIS A 16 -3.32 12.45 -7.83
C HIS A 16 -2.76 12.10 -9.21
N THR A 17 -2.54 13.10 -10.08
CA THR A 17 -2.00 12.91 -11.43
C THR A 17 -0.60 12.31 -11.42
N GLU A 18 0.29 12.76 -10.52
CA GLU A 18 1.61 12.17 -10.38
C GLU A 18 1.53 10.74 -9.86
N THR A 19 0.65 10.48 -8.89
CA THR A 19 0.40 9.13 -8.38
C THR A 19 -0.06 8.20 -9.49
N LEU A 20 -1.00 8.64 -10.35
CA LEU A 20 -1.43 7.89 -11.53
C LEU A 20 -0.30 7.66 -12.52
N THR A 21 0.51 8.68 -12.79
CA THR A 21 1.66 8.57 -13.68
C THR A 21 2.66 7.53 -13.18
N ALA A 22 2.91 7.50 -11.86
CA ALA A 22 3.76 6.49 -11.24
C ALA A 22 3.16 5.08 -11.34
N CYS A 23 1.86 4.93 -11.06
CA CYS A 23 1.16 3.67 -11.24
C CYS A 23 1.26 3.17 -12.69
N SER A 24 0.94 4.01 -13.67
CA SER A 24 1.05 3.66 -15.10
C SER A 24 2.46 3.31 -15.53
N ALA A 25 3.50 3.91 -14.93
CA ALA A 25 4.88 3.51 -15.19
C ALA A 25 5.23 2.12 -14.63
N MET A 26 4.49 1.62 -13.64
CA MET A 26 4.67 0.28 -13.05
C MET A 26 3.89 -0.81 -13.82
N GLU A 27 2.78 -0.45 -14.47
CA GLU A 27 1.89 -1.39 -15.18
C GLU A 27 2.61 -2.29 -16.22
N PRO A 28 3.55 -1.80 -17.05
CA PRO A 28 4.20 -2.62 -18.08
C PRO A 28 5.02 -3.81 -17.55
N PHE A 29 5.35 -3.82 -16.25
CA PHE A 29 6.08 -4.93 -15.64
C PHE A 29 5.18 -6.12 -15.29
N ILE A 30 3.85 -5.97 -15.38
CA ILE A 30 2.87 -6.96 -14.96
C ILE A 30 2.24 -7.67 -16.17
N PRO A 31 2.08 -9.02 -16.12
CA PRO A 31 2.46 -9.95 -15.04
C PRO A 31 3.88 -10.55 -15.21
N HIS A 32 4.71 -9.97 -16.09
CA HIS A 32 5.90 -10.63 -16.63
C HIS A 32 7.08 -10.67 -15.65
N SER A 33 7.60 -9.50 -15.27
CA SER A 33 8.72 -9.37 -14.34
C SER A 33 8.25 -9.09 -12.91
N VAL A 34 7.01 -8.64 -12.76
CA VAL A 34 6.32 -8.38 -11.50
C VAL A 34 4.96 -9.08 -11.53
N ARG A 35 4.56 -9.80 -10.46
CA ARG A 35 3.25 -10.47 -10.44
C ARG A 35 2.10 -9.54 -10.09
N THR A 36 2.31 -8.57 -9.20
CA THR A 36 1.25 -7.64 -8.78
C THR A 36 1.77 -6.28 -8.31
N LEU A 37 0.86 -5.29 -8.22
CA LEU A 37 1.14 -3.99 -7.61
C LEU A 37 0.72 -3.98 -6.15
N GLY A 38 1.49 -3.23 -5.36
CA GLY A 38 1.11 -2.80 -4.03
C GLY A 38 1.21 -1.28 -3.89
N ILE A 39 0.54 -0.74 -2.90
CA ILE A 39 0.67 0.67 -2.53
C ILE A 39 0.81 0.80 -1.01
N SER A 40 1.69 1.69 -0.57
CA SER A 40 1.97 1.92 0.83
C SER A 40 1.51 3.32 1.25
N LYS A 41 1.18 3.51 2.53
CA LYS A 41 0.85 4.80 3.14
C LYS A 41 -0.25 5.57 2.39
N ILE A 42 -1.38 4.91 2.13
CA ILE A 42 -2.53 5.51 1.46
C ILE A 42 -3.77 5.49 2.36
N SER A 43 -4.51 6.60 2.39
CA SER A 43 -5.80 6.68 3.08
C SER A 43 -6.93 6.13 2.22
N LEU A 44 -8.03 5.71 2.82
CA LEU A 44 -9.21 5.20 2.11
C LEU A 44 -9.75 6.12 0.99
N PRO A 45 -9.92 7.45 1.18
CA PRO A 45 -10.42 8.33 0.12
C PRO A 45 -9.50 8.33 -1.11
N HIS A 46 -8.19 8.52 -0.90
CA HIS A 46 -7.20 8.47 -1.98
C HIS A 46 -7.14 7.11 -2.66
N LEU A 47 -7.28 5.99 -1.92
CA LEU A 47 -7.30 4.68 -2.56
C LEU A 47 -8.54 4.51 -3.45
N ARG A 48 -9.72 4.97 -3.03
CA ARG A 48 -10.93 4.90 -3.88
C ARG A 48 -10.71 5.66 -5.19
N THR A 49 -10.23 6.89 -5.10
CA THR A 49 -9.94 7.70 -6.29
C THR A 49 -8.89 7.03 -7.18
N LEU A 50 -7.84 6.44 -6.60
CA LEU A 50 -6.81 5.72 -7.34
C LEU A 50 -7.37 4.48 -8.04
N TYR A 51 -8.10 3.66 -7.28
CA TYR A 51 -8.70 2.41 -7.75
C TYR A 51 -9.60 2.64 -8.96
N ASP A 52 -10.39 3.70 -8.95
CA ASP A 52 -11.28 4.06 -10.06
C ASP A 52 -10.54 4.62 -11.31
N SER A 53 -9.23 4.91 -11.19
CA SER A 53 -8.45 5.63 -12.21
C SER A 53 -7.33 4.81 -12.86
N VAL A 54 -6.90 3.69 -12.26
CA VAL A 54 -5.76 2.87 -12.75
C VAL A 54 -6.24 1.69 -13.60
N THR A 55 -5.38 1.19 -14.50
CA THR A 55 -5.69 0.02 -15.32
C THR A 55 -5.42 -1.27 -14.56
N ILE A 56 -4.31 -1.31 -13.82
CA ILE A 56 -3.96 -2.42 -12.93
C ILE A 56 -4.16 -1.96 -11.49
N GLU A 57 -5.13 -2.56 -10.81
CA GLU A 57 -5.43 -2.26 -9.41
C GLU A 57 -4.34 -2.82 -8.48
N PRO A 58 -3.96 -2.09 -7.41
CA PRO A 58 -3.09 -2.64 -6.38
C PRO A 58 -3.80 -3.76 -5.63
N SER A 59 -3.16 -4.94 -5.54
CA SER A 59 -3.70 -6.08 -4.79
C SER A 59 -3.30 -6.06 -3.31
N ILE A 60 -2.32 -5.23 -2.93
CA ILE A 60 -1.85 -5.10 -1.56
C ILE A 60 -1.79 -3.63 -1.16
N VAL A 61 -2.33 -3.31 0.02
CA VAL A 61 -2.11 -2.01 0.68
C VAL A 61 -1.29 -2.20 1.95
N GLN A 62 -0.22 -1.42 2.11
CA GLN A 62 0.68 -1.48 3.24
C GLN A 62 0.62 -0.19 4.09
N ASN A 63 0.02 -0.25 5.28
CA ASN A 63 -0.23 0.93 6.13
C ASN A 63 0.27 0.77 7.57
N HIS A 64 0.45 1.91 8.25
CA HIS A 64 0.81 1.95 9.67
C HIS A 64 -0.30 1.32 10.51
N PHE A 65 0.07 0.37 11.35
CA PHE A 65 -0.89 -0.36 12.18
C PHE A 65 -0.76 0.03 13.66
N TYR A 66 -1.66 0.89 14.15
CA TYR A 66 -1.62 1.39 15.52
C TYR A 66 -3.01 1.75 16.07
N ALA A 67 -3.13 1.98 17.37
CA ALA A 67 -4.43 2.29 17.97
C ALA A 67 -5.00 3.65 17.52
N GLY A 68 -4.13 4.61 17.19
CA GLY A 68 -4.51 5.98 16.88
C GLY A 68 -5.28 6.15 15.56
N ASN A 69 -5.11 5.23 14.60
CA ASN A 69 -5.95 5.15 13.39
C ASN A 69 -7.04 4.06 13.53
N ASN A 70 -7.39 3.67 14.76
CA ASN A 70 -8.30 2.57 15.04
C ASN A 70 -7.92 1.27 14.29
N PHE A 71 -6.60 1.03 14.19
CA PHE A 71 -6.02 -0.09 13.44
C PHE A 71 -6.51 -0.16 11.99
N ASP A 72 -6.88 0.96 11.37
CA ASP A 72 -7.44 1.00 10.02
C ASP A 72 -8.71 0.15 9.85
N SER A 73 -9.53 -0.08 10.89
CA SER A 73 -10.67 -1.01 10.84
C SER A 73 -11.61 -0.81 9.64
N VAL A 74 -12.05 0.42 9.38
CA VAL A 74 -12.90 0.80 8.22
C VAL A 74 -12.15 0.62 6.90
N VAL A 75 -10.87 0.95 6.89
CA VAL A 75 -9.99 0.89 5.72
C VAL A 75 -9.78 -0.57 5.31
N ARG A 76 -9.49 -1.46 6.27
CA ARG A 76 -9.37 -2.91 6.06
C ARG A 76 -10.67 -3.54 5.56
N ALA A 77 -11.83 -3.10 6.07
CA ALA A 77 -13.12 -3.59 5.61
C ALA A 77 -13.33 -3.28 4.13
N PHE A 78 -13.03 -2.06 3.69
CA PHE A 78 -13.08 -1.69 2.28
C PHE A 78 -12.09 -2.48 1.42
N TYR A 79 -10.84 -2.66 1.90
CA TYR A 79 -9.84 -3.43 1.14
C TYR A 79 -10.28 -4.88 0.97
N ALA A 80 -10.81 -5.50 2.03
CA ALA A 80 -11.34 -6.86 1.97
C ALA A 80 -12.51 -6.99 0.97
N GLU A 81 -13.43 -6.02 0.95
CA GLU A 81 -14.54 -5.98 -0.02
C GLU A 81 -14.04 -5.95 -1.48
N LYS A 82 -12.93 -5.24 -1.73
CA LYS A 82 -12.30 -5.14 -3.06
C LYS A 82 -11.31 -6.26 -3.38
N GLY A 83 -11.15 -7.26 -2.51
CA GLY A 83 -10.16 -8.32 -2.68
C GLY A 83 -8.71 -7.87 -2.50
N ILE A 84 -8.49 -6.70 -1.90
CA ILE A 84 -7.18 -6.11 -1.63
C ILE A 84 -6.68 -6.62 -0.27
N SER A 85 -5.47 -7.16 -0.24
CA SER A 85 -4.80 -7.61 0.98
C SER A 85 -4.24 -6.44 1.78
N TYR A 86 -4.48 -6.42 3.09
CA TYR A 86 -3.87 -5.42 3.99
C TYR A 86 -2.58 -5.97 4.60
N GLN A 87 -1.48 -5.23 4.46
CA GLN A 87 -0.20 -5.50 5.11
C GLN A 87 0.09 -4.44 6.19
N ALA A 88 0.22 -4.88 7.43
CA ALA A 88 0.52 -4.00 8.55
C ALA A 88 2.02 -3.67 8.62
N ILE A 89 2.37 -2.40 8.77
CA ILE A 89 3.74 -1.96 9.10
C ILE A 89 3.81 -1.23 10.43
N PHE A 90 5.02 -1.24 11.01
CA PHE A 90 5.32 -0.69 12.34
C PHE A 90 4.51 -1.33 13.48
N VAL A 91 4.18 -2.62 13.35
CA VAL A 91 3.40 -3.41 14.33
C VAL A 91 4.10 -3.47 15.70
N VAL A 92 5.43 -3.51 15.72
CA VAL A 92 6.22 -3.53 16.96
C VAL A 92 6.94 -2.19 17.15
N LYS A 93 6.80 -1.61 18.34
CA LYS A 93 7.61 -0.45 18.75
C LYS A 93 9.01 -0.91 19.14
N ARG A 94 10.05 -0.24 18.64
CA ARG A 94 11.43 -0.43 19.12
C ARG A 94 11.44 -0.08 20.62
N LYS A 95 11.72 -1.05 21.50
CA LYS A 95 11.91 -0.76 22.94
C LYS A 95 13.08 0.22 23.07
N LYS A 96 12.87 1.35 23.75
CA LYS A 96 13.97 2.17 24.26
C LYS A 96 14.73 1.26 25.23
N LEU A 97 15.96 0.89 24.92
CA LEU A 97 16.82 0.15 25.86
C LEU A 97 16.80 0.95 27.17
N ARG A 98 16.29 0.35 28.26
CA ARG A 98 16.45 0.93 29.58
C ARG A 98 17.94 0.85 29.90
N SER A 99 18.61 1.99 30.00
CA SER A 99 19.92 2.05 30.66
C SER A 99 19.69 1.66 32.11
N TRP A 100 20.33 0.57 32.54
CA TRP A 100 20.41 0.22 33.95
C TRP A 100 21.40 1.18 34.60
N SER A 101 20.97 1.83 35.68
CA SER A 101 21.79 2.56 36.65
C SER A 101 21.64 1.85 37.97
#